data_AF-A0A1Q3E0D9-F1
#
_entry.id   AF-A0A1Q3E0D9-F1
#
_cell.length_a   1.000
_cell.length_b   1.000
_cell.length_c   1.000
_cell.angle_alpha   90.00
_cell.angle_beta   90.00
_cell.angle_gamma   90.00
#
_symmetry.space_group_name_H-M   'P 1'
#
loop_
_entity.id
_entity.type
_entity.pdbx_description
1 polymer ?
#
loop_
_entity_poly.entity_id
_entity_poly.type
_entity_poly.pdbx_seq_one_letter_code
_entity_poly.pdbx_strand_id
1 'polypeptide(L)'
;MYSSTSAEIVKQTSSTSKARVQVPSEQDPLNPLQSWCGKINDGVQLRQIRVLLQGIRTGSKHTERTTAQMLRLLLNIAAFSAILAAGVKAENHTVKFLNNCGIGTPLLKQNGVTLSTGASYTINGPFSAIAYLDAGNCGSNGEGCTVVETTLANSGSSTTFNMSSYSIPTGFAYFNGCDGEGWDCTIPGCPGATGIISPLPIECLATNVDLEITFCD
;
A
#
# COMPACT_ATOMS: atom_id res chain seq x y z
N MET A 1 24.75 -55.65 14.51
CA MET A 1 25.44 -55.91 13.23
C MET A 1 24.40 -56.37 12.22
N TYR A 2 23.89 -55.46 11.40
CA TYR A 2 23.08 -55.71 10.20
C TYR A 2 23.46 -54.57 9.24
N SER A 3 24.47 -54.80 8.40
CA SER A 3 24.34 -55.21 7.00
C SER A 3 23.71 -54.12 6.14
N SER A 4 24.59 -53.28 5.64
CA SER A 4 24.43 -52.28 4.59
C SER A 4 24.06 -52.92 3.24
N THR A 5 23.06 -52.38 2.57
CA THR A 5 22.85 -52.60 1.13
C THR A 5 22.77 -51.24 0.46
N SER A 6 23.84 -50.92 -0.27
CA SER A 6 23.98 -49.78 -1.16
C SER A 6 23.36 -50.11 -2.52
N ALA A 7 22.55 -49.21 -3.07
CA ALA A 7 22.15 -49.18 -4.47
C ALA A 7 21.51 -47.80 -4.73
N GLU A 8 21.60 -47.15 -5.88
CA GLU A 8 22.54 -47.16 -7.00
C GLU A 8 22.22 -45.84 -7.72
N ILE A 9 23.25 -45.11 -8.13
CA ILE A 9 23.13 -43.78 -8.71
C ILE A 9 22.62 -43.90 -10.14
N VAL A 10 21.39 -43.45 -10.40
CA VAL A 10 20.90 -43.21 -11.77
C VAL A 10 21.06 -41.73 -12.10
N LYS A 11 22.16 -41.39 -12.77
CA LYS A 11 22.29 -40.16 -13.56
C LYS A 11 21.37 -40.30 -14.78
N GLN A 12 20.34 -39.46 -14.88
CA GLN A 12 19.71 -39.18 -16.17
C GLN A 12 19.95 -37.74 -16.59
N THR A 13 20.50 -37.67 -17.79
CA THR A 13 21.02 -36.56 -18.55
C THR A 13 19.95 -35.57 -18.99
N SER A 14 20.33 -34.31 -18.89
CA SER A 14 19.80 -33.12 -19.54
C SER A 14 19.37 -33.34 -21.00
N SER A 15 18.13 -32.97 -21.30
CA SER A 15 17.63 -32.72 -22.65
C SER A 15 17.02 -31.32 -22.66
N THR A 16 17.82 -30.35 -23.07
CA THR A 16 17.40 -28.97 -23.38
C THR A 16 16.73 -28.94 -24.75
N SER A 17 15.40 -28.96 -24.77
CA SER A 17 14.60 -28.63 -25.96
C SER A 17 14.39 -27.11 -26.02
N LYS A 18 15.10 -26.47 -26.94
CA LYS A 18 14.93 -25.06 -27.33
C LYS A 18 13.57 -24.89 -28.04
N ALA A 19 12.51 -24.56 -27.30
CA ALA A 19 11.27 -24.09 -27.88
C ALA A 19 11.43 -22.62 -28.29
N ARG A 20 11.54 -22.38 -29.60
CA ARG A 20 11.51 -21.06 -30.22
C ARG A 20 10.07 -20.55 -30.17
N VAL A 21 9.74 -19.78 -29.13
CA VAL A 21 8.49 -19.02 -29.05
C VAL A 21 8.57 -17.86 -30.04
N GLN A 22 7.64 -17.82 -30.98
CA GLN A 22 7.42 -16.67 -31.87
C GLN A 22 6.90 -15.50 -31.03
N VAL A 23 7.63 -14.38 -31.09
CA VAL A 23 7.27 -13.09 -30.50
C VAL A 23 6.17 -12.47 -31.37
N PRO A 24 4.96 -12.22 -30.86
CA PRO A 24 3.98 -11.38 -31.52
C PRO A 24 4.46 -9.94 -31.55
N SER A 25 4.22 -9.27 -32.67
CA SER A 25 4.48 -7.86 -32.95
C SER A 25 4.09 -6.95 -31.78
N GLU A 26 5.06 -6.16 -31.35
CA GLU A 26 4.94 -5.03 -30.42
C GLU A 26 3.99 -3.98 -31.01
N GLN A 27 2.82 -3.84 -30.40
CA GLN A 27 1.91 -2.72 -30.61
C GLN A 27 2.25 -1.64 -29.59
N ASP A 28 2.52 -0.44 -30.11
CA ASP A 28 2.77 0.81 -29.39
C ASP A 28 1.81 1.03 -28.20
N PRO A 29 2.31 1.21 -26.97
CA PRO A 29 1.56 1.85 -25.91
C PRO A 29 1.76 3.37 -25.96
N LEU A 30 0.86 4.05 -26.65
CA LEU A 30 0.56 5.45 -26.37
C LEU A 30 0.06 5.58 -24.92
N ASN A 31 0.88 6.22 -24.08
CA ASN A 31 0.49 7.25 -23.12
C ASN A 31 -0.54 6.89 -22.01
N PRO A 32 -0.10 6.54 -20.78
CA PRO A 32 -0.99 6.36 -19.63
C PRO A 32 -1.03 7.60 -18.70
N LEU A 33 -1.10 8.82 -19.25
CA LEU A 33 -1.34 10.05 -18.46
C LEU A 33 -2.74 10.65 -18.65
N GLN A 34 -3.75 9.85 -19.01
CA GLN A 34 -5.12 10.36 -19.22
C GLN A 34 -6.27 9.55 -18.60
N SER A 35 -6.01 8.70 -17.61
CA SER A 35 -7.09 8.04 -16.89
C SER A 35 -6.93 8.25 -15.40
N TRP A 36 -7.42 9.40 -14.91
CA TRP A 36 -8.07 9.59 -13.59
C TRP A 36 -8.33 11.09 -13.37
N CYS A 37 -9.18 11.67 -14.21
CA CYS A 37 -9.90 12.90 -13.90
C CYS A 37 -11.33 12.72 -14.42
N GLY A 38 -12.12 11.95 -13.67
CA GLY A 38 -13.47 11.61 -14.06
C GLY A 38 -14.30 11.21 -12.86
N LYS A 39 -14.73 12.21 -12.08
CA LYS A 39 -16.08 12.37 -11.49
C LYS A 39 -16.02 13.25 -10.23
N ILE A 40 -15.93 14.55 -10.44
CA ILE A 40 -16.69 15.49 -9.60
C ILE A 40 -17.63 16.19 -10.58
N ASN A 41 -18.74 15.52 -10.83
CA ASN A 41 -19.87 16.07 -11.53
C ASN A 41 -20.79 16.59 -10.44
N ASP A 42 -20.69 17.89 -10.13
CA ASP A 42 -21.80 18.64 -9.58
C ASP A 42 -21.74 20.05 -10.16
N GLY A 43 -22.54 20.21 -11.21
CA GLY A 43 -22.86 21.51 -11.77
C GLY A 43 -23.60 22.34 -10.75
N VAL A 44 -22.88 23.21 -10.05
CA VAL A 44 -23.48 24.27 -9.24
C VAL A 44 -22.70 25.56 -9.53
N GLN A 45 -23.36 26.44 -10.30
CA GLN A 45 -23.22 27.90 -10.27
C GLN A 45 -21.98 28.57 -10.88
N LEU A 46 -21.75 28.39 -12.19
CA LEU A 46 -20.94 29.34 -12.99
C LEU A 46 -21.72 29.93 -14.19
N ARG A 47 -23.03 30.16 -14.03
CA ARG A 47 -23.87 30.88 -15.02
C ARG A 47 -24.60 32.11 -14.46
N GLN A 48 -24.05 32.77 -13.44
CA GLN A 48 -24.62 34.02 -12.92
C GLN A 48 -23.61 35.18 -12.82
N ILE A 49 -22.36 35.01 -13.28
CA ILE A 49 -21.38 36.11 -13.33
C ILE A 49 -21.13 36.51 -14.79
N ARG A 50 -22.19 36.94 -15.48
CA ARG A 50 -22.08 37.67 -16.75
C ARG A 50 -23.21 38.70 -16.92
N VAL A 51 -23.55 39.40 -15.84
CA VAL A 51 -24.58 40.47 -15.87
C VAL A 51 -24.05 41.85 -15.45
N LEU A 52 -22.76 42.02 -15.13
CA LEU A 52 -22.27 43.29 -14.57
C LEU A 52 -21.15 43.99 -15.35
N LEU A 53 -21.17 43.99 -16.69
CA LEU A 53 -20.16 44.76 -17.44
C LEU A 53 -20.63 45.50 -18.71
N GLN A 54 -21.91 45.82 -18.89
CA GLN A 54 -22.32 46.74 -19.96
C GLN A 54 -23.46 47.65 -19.50
N GLY A 55 -23.13 48.80 -18.93
CA GLY A 55 -24.15 49.76 -18.53
C GLY A 55 -23.66 51.06 -17.92
N ILE A 56 -22.53 51.63 -18.33
CA ILE A 56 -22.21 53.03 -17.97
C ILE A 56 -21.58 53.73 -19.18
N ARG A 57 -22.43 54.28 -20.04
CA ARG A 57 -22.02 55.27 -21.04
C ARG A 57 -23.12 56.31 -21.21
N THR A 58 -23.24 57.20 -20.23
CA THR A 58 -23.72 58.58 -20.44
C THR A 58 -23.23 59.45 -19.29
N GLY A 59 -22.87 60.68 -19.63
CA GLY A 59 -21.99 61.54 -18.86
C GLY A 59 -22.58 62.23 -17.63
N SER A 60 -21.69 63.01 -17.02
CA SER A 60 -21.96 64.25 -16.26
C SER A 60 -22.12 64.12 -14.74
N LYS A 61 -21.07 64.63 -14.05
CA LYS A 61 -21.08 65.24 -12.71
C LYS A 61 -21.55 64.38 -11.53
N HIS A 62 -20.76 63.38 -11.12
CA HIS A 62 -20.85 62.85 -9.75
C HIS A 62 -19.55 62.12 -9.33
N THR A 63 -18.47 62.86 -9.15
CA THR A 63 -17.12 62.30 -8.87
C THR A 63 -16.79 62.16 -7.37
N GLU A 64 -17.67 62.51 -6.43
CA GLU A 64 -17.35 62.49 -4.99
C GLU A 64 -18.11 61.47 -4.13
N ARG A 65 -19.15 60.77 -4.64
CA ARG A 65 -19.94 59.84 -3.82
C ARG A 65 -19.56 58.36 -3.95
N THR A 66 -18.60 58.03 -4.80
CA THR A 66 -18.30 56.65 -5.23
C THR A 66 -17.20 55.96 -4.42
N THR A 67 -16.38 56.67 -3.66
CA THR A 67 -15.28 56.09 -2.86
C THR A 67 -15.77 55.40 -1.58
N ALA A 68 -16.79 55.95 -0.91
CA ALA A 68 -17.34 55.38 0.32
C ALA A 68 -18.15 54.08 0.09
N GLN A 69 -18.76 53.92 -1.09
CA GLN A 69 -19.51 52.70 -1.43
C GLN A 69 -18.64 51.57 -1.97
N MET A 70 -17.52 51.87 -2.67
CA MET A 70 -16.54 50.84 -3.04
C MET A 70 -15.79 50.27 -1.82
N LEU A 71 -15.53 51.07 -0.78
CA LEU A 71 -14.87 50.60 0.44
C LEU A 71 -15.74 49.58 1.22
N ARG A 72 -17.07 49.77 1.24
CA ARG A 72 -18.02 48.81 1.84
C ARG A 72 -18.14 47.51 1.05
N LEU A 73 -17.91 47.55 -0.26
CA LEU A 73 -17.93 46.35 -1.10
C LEU A 73 -16.66 45.50 -0.90
N LEU A 74 -15.50 46.15 -0.74
CA LEU A 74 -14.22 45.47 -0.47
C LEU A 74 -14.16 44.85 0.94
N LEU A 75 -14.78 45.47 1.95
CA LEU A 75 -14.86 44.87 3.29
C LEU A 75 -15.70 43.58 3.35
N ASN A 76 -16.70 43.42 2.49
CA ASN A 76 -17.55 42.22 2.49
C ASN A 76 -16.93 41.02 1.73
N ILE A 77 -16.01 41.27 0.80
CA ILE A 77 -15.30 40.19 0.06
C ILE A 77 -14.23 39.54 0.95
N ALA A 78 -13.60 40.29 1.86
CA ALA A 78 -12.62 39.76 2.79
C ALA A 78 -13.20 38.83 3.88
N ALA A 79 -14.53 38.81 4.05
CA ALA A 79 -15.20 38.03 5.11
C ALA A 79 -15.64 36.62 4.70
N PHE A 80 -15.51 36.24 3.42
CA PHE A 80 -16.00 34.95 2.90
C PHE A 80 -14.91 33.88 2.65
N SER A 81 -13.64 34.14 2.96
CA SER A 81 -12.53 33.21 2.73
C SER A 81 -12.14 32.37 3.95
N ALA A 82 -13.12 31.89 4.72
CA ALA A 82 -12.89 31.03 5.87
C ALA A 82 -13.80 29.78 5.81
N ILE A 83 -13.79 29.08 4.69
CA ILE A 83 -14.52 27.80 4.53
C ILE A 83 -13.54 26.65 4.81
N LEU A 84 -13.56 26.23 6.08
CA LEU A 84 -13.45 24.85 6.56
C LEU A 84 -12.45 23.93 5.85
N ALA A 85 -11.20 23.94 6.30
CA ALA A 85 -10.35 22.74 6.26
C ALA A 85 -10.87 21.71 7.28
N ALA A 86 -12.03 21.11 7.01
CA ALA A 86 -12.45 19.92 7.73
C ALA A 86 -11.43 18.82 7.39
N GLY A 87 -10.53 18.52 8.33
CA GLY A 87 -9.44 17.59 8.13
C GLY A 87 -9.98 16.22 7.73
N VAL A 88 -9.74 15.83 6.47
CA VAL A 88 -9.77 14.42 6.11
C VAL A 88 -8.74 13.77 7.01
N LYS A 89 -9.16 12.89 7.93
CA LYS A 89 -8.23 12.02 8.63
C LYS A 89 -7.63 11.11 7.57
N ALA A 90 -6.48 11.52 7.04
CA ALA A 90 -5.72 10.71 6.12
C ALA A 90 -5.34 9.43 6.86
N GLU A 91 -5.83 8.31 6.36
CA GLU A 91 -5.41 6.99 6.79
C GLU A 91 -3.95 6.80 6.39
N ASN A 92 -3.12 6.39 7.33
CA ASN A 92 -1.69 6.23 7.11
C ASN A 92 -1.15 5.06 7.91
N HIS A 93 -0.39 4.20 7.26
CA HIS A 93 0.19 2.99 7.84
C HIS A 93 1.66 2.85 7.45
N THR A 94 2.46 2.29 8.33
CA THR A 94 3.89 2.03 8.11
C THR A 94 4.20 0.57 8.38
N VAL A 95 4.91 -0.06 7.45
CA VAL A 95 5.50 -1.38 7.64
C VAL A 95 7.00 -1.22 7.90
N LYS A 96 7.50 -1.84 8.97
CA LYS A 96 8.93 -1.88 9.32
C LYS A 96 9.44 -3.31 9.31
N PHE A 97 10.75 -3.43 9.07
CA PHE A 97 11.45 -4.70 9.03
C PHE A 97 12.60 -4.69 10.02
N LEU A 98 12.69 -5.74 10.82
CA LEU A 98 13.86 -6.06 11.62
C LEU A 98 14.44 -7.39 11.13
N ASN A 99 15.61 -7.35 10.48
CA ASN A 99 16.29 -8.56 10.01
C ASN A 99 17.44 -8.91 10.94
N ASN A 100 17.18 -9.78 11.92
CA ASN A 100 18.18 -10.24 12.88
C ASN A 100 19.02 -11.42 12.35
N CYS A 101 18.74 -11.90 11.14
CA CYS A 101 19.42 -13.07 10.58
C CYS A 101 20.85 -12.79 10.12
N GLY A 102 21.17 -11.52 9.84
CA GLY A 102 22.43 -11.15 9.19
C GLY A 102 22.55 -11.61 7.73
N ILE A 103 21.50 -12.20 7.17
CA ILE A 103 21.42 -12.68 5.78
C ILE A 103 20.05 -12.35 5.18
N GLY A 104 19.95 -12.48 3.86
CA GLY A 104 18.71 -12.30 3.12
C GLY A 104 18.26 -10.84 3.02
N THR A 105 17.23 -10.61 2.21
CA THR A 105 16.64 -9.29 1.97
C THR A 105 15.16 -9.33 2.30
N PRO A 106 14.67 -8.54 3.28
CA PRO A 106 13.24 -8.40 3.50
C PRO A 106 12.58 -7.83 2.24
N LEU A 107 11.50 -8.43 1.77
CA LEU A 107 10.72 -7.93 0.64
C LEU A 107 9.30 -7.62 1.11
N LEU A 108 8.81 -6.42 0.78
CA LEU A 108 7.38 -6.08 0.84
C LEU A 108 6.84 -6.05 -0.58
N LYS A 109 5.78 -6.81 -0.87
CA LYS A 109 5.21 -6.89 -2.21
C LYS A 109 3.69 -6.70 -2.20
N GLN A 110 3.21 -6.02 -3.23
CA GLN A 110 1.78 -5.88 -3.52
C GLN A 110 1.55 -6.18 -4.99
N ASN A 111 0.62 -7.09 -5.30
CA ASN A 111 0.29 -7.48 -6.67
C ASN A 111 1.52 -7.85 -7.53
N GLY A 112 2.49 -8.56 -6.94
CA GLY A 112 3.73 -8.97 -7.59
C GLY A 112 4.81 -7.88 -7.71
N VAL A 113 4.50 -6.62 -7.40
CA VAL A 113 5.45 -5.49 -7.40
C VAL A 113 6.16 -5.40 -6.06
N THR A 114 7.48 -5.28 -6.09
CA THR A 114 8.28 -5.01 -4.87
C THR A 114 8.17 -3.54 -4.50
N LEU A 115 7.67 -3.27 -3.29
CA LEU A 115 7.49 -1.94 -2.73
C LEU A 115 8.63 -1.54 -1.79
N SER A 116 9.23 -2.51 -1.10
CA SER A 116 10.39 -2.30 -0.23
C SER A 116 11.31 -3.53 -0.24
N THR A 117 12.60 -3.27 -0.02
CA THR A 117 13.65 -4.28 0.17
C THR A 117 14.28 -4.17 1.57
N GLY A 118 13.47 -3.82 2.58
CA GLY A 118 13.87 -3.75 4.00
C GLY A 118 13.86 -2.36 4.63
N ALA A 119 13.69 -1.29 3.84
CA ALA A 119 13.40 0.02 4.40
C ALA A 119 11.96 0.10 4.92
N SER A 120 11.70 0.96 5.91
CA SER A 120 10.33 1.26 6.32
C SER A 120 9.53 1.79 5.12
N TYR A 121 8.30 1.33 4.97
CA TYR A 121 7.43 1.71 3.87
C TYR A 121 6.11 2.27 4.42
N THR A 122 5.79 3.50 4.06
CA THR A 122 4.60 4.22 4.53
C THR A 122 3.59 4.37 3.39
N ILE A 123 2.32 4.08 3.68
CA ILE A 123 1.22 4.08 2.73
C ILE A 123 0.11 4.99 3.24
N ASN A 124 -0.44 5.82 2.35
CA ASN A 124 -1.65 6.58 2.61
C ASN A 124 -2.86 5.78 2.10
N GLY A 125 -3.80 5.46 2.99
CA GLY A 125 -4.98 4.64 2.69
C GLY A 125 -4.83 3.16 3.03
N PRO A 126 -5.89 2.37 2.78
CA PRO A 126 -5.89 0.95 3.09
C PRO A 126 -4.93 0.19 2.19
N PHE A 127 -4.32 -0.86 2.73
CA PHE A 127 -3.19 -1.53 2.10
C PHE A 127 -3.20 -3.03 2.37
N SER A 128 -3.15 -3.85 1.31
CA SER A 128 -2.92 -5.30 1.45
C SER A 128 -1.64 -5.71 0.73
N ALA A 129 -0.80 -6.50 1.40
CA ALA A 129 0.49 -6.91 0.89
C ALA A 129 0.98 -8.21 1.52
N ILE A 130 2.05 -8.73 0.94
CA ILE A 130 2.81 -9.84 1.48
C ILE A 130 4.21 -9.37 1.84
N ALA A 131 4.81 -9.99 2.85
CA ALA A 131 6.20 -9.78 3.22
C ALA A 131 6.90 -11.10 3.56
N TYR A 132 8.17 -11.21 3.18
CA TYR A 132 9.00 -12.37 3.45
C TYR A 132 10.48 -12.01 3.38
N LEU A 133 11.34 -12.87 3.93
CA LEU A 133 12.79 -12.74 3.81
C LEU A 133 13.30 -13.58 2.64
N ASP A 134 13.80 -12.93 1.59
CA ASP A 134 14.45 -13.64 0.50
C ASP A 134 15.91 -13.96 0.85
N ALA A 135 16.15 -15.24 1.19
CA ALA A 135 17.48 -15.80 1.44
C ALA A 135 18.01 -16.63 0.24
N GLY A 136 17.42 -16.48 -0.95
CA GLY A 136 17.88 -17.08 -2.21
C GLY A 136 17.08 -18.30 -2.69
N ASN A 137 16.06 -18.73 -1.94
CA ASN A 137 15.23 -19.90 -2.26
C ASN A 137 13.73 -19.60 -2.35
N CYS A 138 13.33 -18.33 -2.18
CA CYS A 138 11.93 -17.94 -2.27
C CYS A 138 11.52 -17.70 -3.73
N GLY A 139 10.30 -18.07 -4.09
CA GLY A 139 9.69 -17.62 -5.34
C GLY A 139 9.39 -16.13 -5.33
N SER A 140 9.00 -15.59 -6.49
CA SER A 140 8.75 -14.16 -6.69
C SER A 140 7.72 -13.57 -5.72
N ASN A 141 6.82 -14.37 -5.17
CA ASN A 141 5.81 -13.95 -4.18
C ASN A 141 5.97 -14.72 -2.86
N GLY A 142 7.20 -15.12 -2.53
CA GLY A 142 7.49 -15.83 -1.28
C GLY A 142 7.15 -17.32 -1.32
N GLU A 143 6.87 -17.89 -2.50
CA GLU A 143 6.62 -19.33 -2.63
C GLU A 143 7.81 -20.13 -2.07
N GLY A 144 7.55 -21.13 -1.22
CA GLY A 144 8.61 -21.87 -0.56
C GLY A 144 9.22 -21.20 0.68
N CYS A 145 8.68 -20.05 1.11
CA CYS A 145 9.14 -19.33 2.30
C CYS A 145 8.01 -19.01 3.28
N THR A 146 8.39 -18.65 4.51
CA THR A 146 7.47 -18.09 5.50
C THR A 146 7.01 -16.71 5.01
N VAL A 147 5.71 -16.54 4.75
CA VAL A 147 5.12 -15.28 4.27
C VAL A 147 4.18 -14.70 5.31
N VAL A 148 4.37 -13.42 5.62
CA VAL A 148 3.40 -12.60 6.36
C VAL A 148 2.44 -11.98 5.35
N GLU A 149 1.16 -12.26 5.51
CA GLU A 149 0.09 -11.60 4.76
C GLU A 149 -0.59 -10.57 5.66
N THR A 150 -0.76 -9.36 5.15
CA THR A 150 -1.34 -8.28 5.94
C THR A 150 -2.35 -7.48 5.12
N THR A 151 -3.39 -7.04 5.81
CA THR A 151 -4.26 -5.93 5.41
C THR A 151 -4.19 -4.89 6.52
N LEU A 152 -3.81 -3.66 6.18
CA LEU A 152 -3.82 -2.52 7.08
C LEU A 152 -4.93 -1.59 6.63
N ALA A 153 -5.91 -1.44 7.49
CA ALA A 153 -7.04 -0.55 7.30
C ALA A 153 -7.55 -0.02 8.64
N ASN A 154 -8.05 1.20 8.65
CA ASN A 154 -8.73 1.77 9.81
C ASN A 154 -9.92 0.90 10.22
N SER A 155 -9.95 0.51 11.50
CA SER A 155 -11.03 -0.33 12.07
C SER A 155 -11.15 -1.74 11.46
N GLY A 156 -10.07 -2.30 10.92
CA GLY A 156 -10.08 -3.64 10.33
C GLY A 156 -8.74 -4.06 9.76
N SER A 157 -7.65 -3.81 10.49
CA SER A 157 -6.35 -4.35 10.11
C SER A 157 -6.26 -5.81 10.55
N SER A 158 -5.67 -6.66 9.72
CA SER A 158 -5.55 -8.10 9.97
C SER A 158 -4.22 -8.61 9.42
N THR A 159 -3.47 -9.38 10.22
CA THR A 159 -2.19 -9.96 9.80
C THR A 159 -2.13 -11.44 10.16
N THR A 160 -1.61 -12.24 9.25
CA THR A 160 -1.49 -13.70 9.42
C THR A 160 -0.26 -14.22 8.71
N PHE A 161 0.08 -15.48 8.95
CA PHE A 161 1.04 -16.20 8.15
C PHE A 161 0.33 -17.00 7.06
N ASN A 162 0.74 -16.82 5.81
CA ASN A 162 0.42 -17.77 4.74
C ASN A 162 1.67 -18.59 4.45
N MET A 163 1.61 -19.89 4.65
CA MET A 163 2.80 -20.72 4.51
C MET A 163 2.49 -21.98 3.71
N SER A 164 3.07 -22.04 2.51
CA SER A 164 3.25 -23.31 1.80
C SER A 164 4.46 -24.09 2.32
N SER A 165 5.49 -23.39 2.83
CA SER A 165 6.71 -23.96 3.40
C SER A 165 7.33 -23.03 4.44
N TYR A 166 7.88 -23.58 5.52
CA TYR A 166 8.68 -22.83 6.48
C TYR A 166 10.09 -22.60 5.95
N SER A 167 10.59 -21.37 6.00
CA SER A 167 11.99 -21.04 5.67
C SER A 167 12.77 -20.55 6.89
N ILE A 168 12.23 -19.57 7.61
CA ILE A 168 12.94 -18.87 8.68
C ILE A 168 11.99 -18.50 9.83
N PRO A 169 12.49 -18.41 11.08
CA PRO A 169 11.72 -17.82 12.18
C PRO A 169 11.25 -16.41 11.83
N THR A 170 9.94 -16.18 11.83
CA THR A 170 9.37 -14.88 11.47
C THR A 170 8.29 -14.51 12.47
N GLY A 171 8.32 -13.27 12.94
CA GLY A 171 7.33 -12.67 13.81
C GLY A 171 6.73 -11.42 13.20
N PHE A 172 5.55 -11.03 13.66
CA PHE A 172 4.99 -9.72 13.39
C PHE A 172 4.30 -9.18 14.63
N ALA A 173 4.30 -7.85 14.79
CA ALA A 173 3.55 -7.18 15.84
C ALA A 173 3.04 -5.82 15.35
N TYR A 174 1.84 -5.45 15.78
CA TYR A 174 1.32 -4.11 15.58
C TYR A 174 2.01 -3.11 16.52
N PHE A 175 2.12 -1.87 16.04
CA PHE A 175 2.52 -0.72 16.86
C PHE A 175 1.75 0.53 16.41
N ASN A 176 1.79 1.60 17.21
CA ASN A 176 0.98 2.80 16.97
C ASN A 176 -0.53 2.47 16.90
N GLY A 177 -0.94 1.48 17.70
CA GLY A 177 -2.24 0.83 17.70
C GLY A 177 -2.09 -0.66 17.99
N CYS A 178 -2.87 -1.20 18.93
CA CYS A 178 -2.78 -2.61 19.32
C CYS A 178 -1.35 -3.08 19.64
N ASP A 179 -0.58 -2.22 20.33
CA ASP A 179 0.86 -2.39 20.49
C ASP A 179 1.23 -3.75 21.11
N GLY A 180 2.07 -4.52 20.40
CA GLY A 180 2.51 -5.85 20.82
C GLY A 180 1.52 -6.98 20.50
N GLU A 181 0.34 -6.68 19.96
CA GLU A 181 -0.53 -7.72 19.38
C GLU A 181 0.10 -8.25 18.09
N GLY A 182 0.31 -9.55 18.04
CA GLY A 182 1.15 -10.16 17.02
C GLY A 182 1.26 -11.67 17.18
N TRP A 183 2.13 -12.27 16.37
CA TRP A 183 2.40 -13.70 16.44
C TRP A 183 3.79 -14.04 15.90
N ASP A 184 4.41 -15.06 16.51
CA ASP A 184 5.71 -15.58 16.11
C ASP A 184 5.61 -17.01 15.58
N CYS A 185 6.21 -17.23 14.42
CA CYS A 185 6.38 -18.54 13.81
C CYS A 185 7.86 -18.94 13.88
N THR A 186 8.27 -19.53 15.00
CA THR A 186 9.67 -19.89 15.27
C THR A 186 10.05 -21.31 14.84
N ILE A 187 9.07 -22.15 14.48
CA ILE A 187 9.28 -23.55 14.08
C ILE A 187 8.45 -23.93 12.84
N PRO A 188 8.89 -24.95 12.07
CA PRO A 188 8.06 -25.53 11.03
C PRO A 188 6.70 -26.01 11.57
N GLY A 189 5.62 -25.67 10.88
CA GLY A 189 4.27 -26.03 11.29
C GLY A 189 3.77 -25.28 12.54
N CYS A 190 4.29 -24.08 12.79
CA CYS A 190 3.79 -23.21 13.86
C CYS A 190 2.25 -23.13 13.80
N PRO A 191 1.54 -23.22 14.95
CA PRO A 191 0.08 -23.10 15.01
C PRO A 191 -0.26 -21.72 14.46
N GLY A 192 -0.77 -21.66 13.24
CA GLY A 192 -0.48 -20.44 12.50
C GLY A 192 -0.53 -20.56 10.98
N ALA A 193 0.21 -21.54 10.49
CA ALA A 193 0.75 -21.44 9.14
C ALA A 193 0.27 -22.57 8.22
N THR A 194 -0.34 -23.62 8.79
CA THR A 194 -0.81 -24.78 8.02
C THR A 194 -2.24 -25.11 8.43
N GLY A 195 -3.14 -25.21 7.46
CA GLY A 195 -4.60 -25.37 7.58
C GLY A 195 -5.12 -26.63 8.27
N ILE A 196 -4.50 -27.07 9.35
CA ILE A 196 -5.02 -28.07 10.29
C ILE A 196 -5.83 -27.36 11.38
N ILE A 197 -5.41 -26.14 11.75
CA ILE A 197 -6.19 -25.09 12.40
C ILE A 197 -5.54 -23.79 11.89
N SER A 198 -6.12 -23.16 10.86
CA SER A 198 -5.66 -21.82 10.49
C SER A 198 -5.88 -20.94 11.71
N PRO A 199 -4.87 -20.23 12.24
CA PRO A 199 -5.15 -19.18 13.19
C PRO A 199 -6.09 -18.24 12.45
N LEU A 200 -7.05 -17.70 13.19
CA LEU A 200 -7.69 -16.50 12.70
C LEU A 200 -6.59 -15.45 12.55
N PRO A 201 -6.65 -14.60 11.52
CA PRO A 201 -5.78 -13.44 11.45
C PRO A 201 -5.78 -12.71 12.79
N ILE A 202 -4.63 -12.20 13.21
CA ILE A 202 -4.58 -11.30 14.35
C ILE A 202 -5.16 -9.97 13.87
N GLU A 203 -6.27 -9.56 14.47
CA GLU A 203 -7.04 -8.38 14.08
C GLU A 203 -6.68 -7.20 14.98
N CYS A 204 -6.60 -6.01 14.40
CA CYS A 204 -6.49 -4.75 15.12
C CYS A 204 -7.50 -3.74 14.58
N LEU A 205 -8.34 -3.21 15.49
CA LEU A 205 -9.39 -2.24 15.18
C LEU A 205 -8.93 -0.78 15.37
N ALA A 206 -7.67 -0.55 15.75
CA ALA A 206 -7.13 0.80 15.86
C ALA A 206 -7.04 1.48 14.48
N THR A 207 -7.05 2.81 14.48
CA THR A 207 -6.84 3.60 13.26
C THR A 207 -5.37 3.93 13.11
N ASN A 208 -4.86 3.95 11.88
CA ASN A 208 -3.47 4.27 11.55
C ASN A 208 -2.47 3.36 12.28
N VAL A 209 -2.84 2.09 12.47
CA VAL A 209 -1.95 1.09 13.06
C VAL A 209 -0.81 0.77 12.10
N ASP A 210 0.38 0.61 12.64
CA ASP A 210 1.57 0.25 11.91
C ASP A 210 1.96 -1.21 12.21
N LEU A 211 2.81 -1.79 11.38
CA LEU A 211 3.21 -3.20 11.47
C LEU A 211 4.73 -3.32 11.49
N GLU A 212 5.27 -4.04 12.45
CA GLU A 212 6.66 -4.48 12.46
C GLU A 212 6.73 -5.96 12.13
N ILE A 213 7.66 -6.33 11.25
CA ILE A 213 7.94 -7.72 10.87
C ILE A 213 9.39 -8.02 11.23
N THR A 214 9.57 -9.04 12.07
CA THR A 214 10.88 -9.47 12.56
C THR A 214 11.26 -10.81 11.98
N PHE A 215 12.48 -10.90 11.48
CA PHE A 215 13.08 -12.10 10.93
C PHE A 215 14.21 -12.56 11.84
N CYS A 216 14.28 -13.87 12.11
CA CYS A 216 15.14 -14.47 13.12
C CYS A 216 14.89 -13.92 14.51
N ASP A 217 13.61 -13.87 14.89
CA ASP A 217 13.19 -13.66 16.27
C ASP A 217 13.41 -14.93 17.13
#